data_AF-A0A7M3YKW4-F1
#
_entry.id   AF-A0A7M3YKW4-F1
#
_cell.length_a   1.000
_cell.length_b   1.000
_cell.length_c   1.000
_cell.angle_alpha   90.00
_cell.angle_beta   90.00
_cell.angle_gamma   90.00
#
_symmetry.space_group_name_H-M   'P 1'
#
loop_
_entity.id
_entity.type
_entity.pdbx_description
1 polymer ?
#
loop_
_entity_poly.entity_id
_entity_poly.type
_entity_poly.pdbx_seq_one_letter_code
_entity_poly.pdbx_strand_id
1 'polypeptide(L)'
;MSLNHNQMAYAAIISTLIFGSLFVGISGFYQTSSGVGDFDSAAEEDINPDVAIQSEVPADNDENVGDGLPDILEESQYGTDPNDIDTDDDGMSDGWEVKHGLNPLDNGEADNEEEETGATNTADDAEVSNESDSWPDPNQGKYGDPDNDGLTNEQEAELGTDPQRADSDNDGLNDRWESLYTMEVSSPDGTITLFNPLSGNWGCTLLNGPLEQTLSDILEDFEGAPTWEELENPLGRHSCDQVLDFDDDGLLNFQEEQYGTNPAAKDSDSDMLPDILEINNANMILDFQLGATCGEPVITPPSQRLPTAAPFADEVSAAWFMSDMDGDGYLNGPSDWDTDGDGMPDGFEYCFSFKDNHPFATSNPQKATSERLSPSNASDGYSDWDEDGLNNLEEYQVALKFDLTNGLPSFTSPWSEDTDQDGMPDGWEASQYNRTTLEYPLNPRNASNANDDIDFDGWDSDGDGDVVFDELELTTTVVDIYV
;
A
#
# COMPACT_ATOMS: atom_id res chain seq x y z
N MET A 1 -10.06 -55.81 25.72
CA MET A 1 -9.21 -56.70 24.91
C MET A 1 -7.89 -55.97 24.73
N SER A 2 -6.77 -56.51 25.21
CA SER A 2 -5.46 -55.86 25.01
C SER A 2 -5.04 -56.09 23.55
N LEU A 3 -4.71 -55.01 22.87
CA LEU A 3 -4.17 -55.05 21.51
C LEU A 3 -2.75 -55.64 21.55
N ASN A 4 -2.36 -56.38 20.52
CA ASN A 4 -0.97 -56.82 20.35
C ASN A 4 -0.09 -55.57 20.05
N HIS A 5 1.20 -55.62 20.37
CA HIS A 5 2.17 -54.54 20.17
C HIS A 5 2.11 -53.94 18.75
N ASN A 6 2.00 -54.80 17.73
CA ASN A 6 1.88 -54.36 16.33
C ASN A 6 0.53 -53.69 16.01
N GLN A 7 -0.54 -54.02 16.74
CA GLN A 7 -1.84 -53.38 16.60
C GLN A 7 -1.91 -52.04 17.33
N MET A 8 -1.13 -51.87 18.40
CA MET A 8 -0.98 -50.56 19.06
C MET A 8 -0.18 -49.59 18.20
N ALA A 9 0.89 -50.05 17.55
CA ALA A 9 1.65 -49.23 16.60
C ALA A 9 0.76 -48.76 15.43
N TYR A 10 -0.06 -49.66 14.87
CA TYR A 10 -0.98 -49.30 13.79
C TYR A 10 -2.07 -48.30 14.24
N ALA A 11 -2.58 -48.45 15.46
CA ALA A 11 -3.54 -47.50 16.03
C ALA A 11 -2.91 -46.13 16.32
N ALA A 12 -1.66 -46.10 16.78
CA ALA A 12 -0.91 -44.87 17.02
C ALA A 12 -0.64 -44.11 15.71
N ILE A 13 -0.17 -44.80 14.66
CA ILE A 13 0.09 -44.21 13.34
C ILE A 13 -1.20 -43.66 12.71
N ILE A 14 -2.31 -44.39 12.82
CA ILE A 14 -3.59 -43.89 12.31
C ILE A 14 -4.09 -42.70 13.14
N SER A 15 -3.87 -42.71 14.46
CA SER A 15 -4.23 -41.59 15.32
C SER A 15 -3.41 -40.34 14.96
N THR A 16 -2.10 -40.46 14.75
CA THR A 16 -1.26 -39.30 14.38
C THR A 16 -1.56 -38.80 12.97
N LEU A 17 -1.89 -39.68 12.01
CA LEU A 17 -2.33 -39.26 10.68
C LEU A 17 -3.67 -38.53 10.71
N ILE A 18 -4.63 -39.00 11.52
CA ILE A 18 -5.94 -38.35 11.65
C ILE A 18 -5.81 -37.00 12.34
N PHE A 19 -5.07 -36.93 13.47
CA PHE A 19 -4.85 -35.66 14.18
C PHE A 19 -3.98 -34.70 13.37
N GLY A 20 -2.96 -35.19 12.66
CA GLY A 20 -2.15 -34.37 11.74
C GLY A 20 -2.97 -33.80 10.59
N SER A 21 -3.88 -34.57 9.99
CA SER A 21 -4.77 -34.07 8.93
C SER A 21 -5.86 -33.12 9.43
N LEU A 22 -6.29 -33.25 10.69
CA LEU A 22 -7.27 -32.35 11.32
C LEU A 22 -6.63 -31.02 11.76
N PHE A 23 -5.34 -31.04 12.13
CA PHE A 23 -4.60 -29.82 12.46
C PHE A 23 -4.32 -29.01 11.18
N VAL A 24 -3.77 -29.66 10.15
CA VAL A 24 -3.45 -29.00 8.87
C VAL A 24 -4.71 -28.51 8.13
N GLY A 25 -5.85 -29.19 8.29
CA GLY A 25 -7.10 -28.82 7.60
C GLY A 25 -7.93 -27.71 8.25
N ILE A 26 -7.63 -27.34 9.50
CA ILE A 26 -8.32 -26.23 10.20
C ILE A 26 -7.39 -25.02 10.30
N SER A 27 -6.09 -25.20 10.52
CA SER A 27 -5.14 -24.08 10.48
C SER A 27 -4.84 -23.60 9.06
N GLY A 28 -4.77 -24.51 8.08
CA GLY A 28 -4.40 -24.17 6.70
C GLY A 28 -5.46 -23.43 5.88
N PHE A 29 -6.65 -23.17 6.43
CA PHE A 29 -7.65 -22.30 5.78
C PHE A 29 -7.64 -20.88 6.38
N TYR A 30 -7.16 -20.71 7.61
CA TYR A 30 -6.97 -19.40 8.25
C TYR A 30 -5.52 -18.89 8.12
N GLN A 31 -4.55 -19.74 7.78
CA GLN A 31 -3.16 -19.35 7.43
C GLN A 31 -3.01 -18.88 5.97
N THR A 32 -4.08 -18.59 5.25
CA THR A 32 -4.01 -18.14 3.83
C THR A 32 -4.39 -16.68 3.63
N SER A 33 -4.46 -15.85 4.68
CA SER A 33 -4.03 -14.46 4.50
C SER A 33 -2.52 -14.51 4.25
N SER A 34 -2.15 -14.90 3.03
CA SER A 34 -0.79 -14.77 2.54
C SER A 34 -0.52 -13.27 2.45
N GLY A 35 -0.07 -12.73 3.57
CA GLY A 35 0.47 -11.40 3.69
C GLY A 35 1.65 -11.23 2.73
N VAL A 36 1.77 -9.98 2.30
CA VAL A 36 2.68 -9.43 1.32
C VAL A 36 4.13 -9.81 1.65
N GLY A 37 4.73 -10.65 0.81
CA GLY A 37 6.14 -11.03 0.95
C GLY A 37 6.62 -12.22 0.13
N ASP A 38 5.92 -12.63 -0.93
CA ASP A 38 6.43 -13.67 -1.84
C ASP A 38 7.57 -13.08 -2.69
N PHE A 39 8.74 -12.94 -2.09
CA PHE A 39 9.98 -12.79 -2.83
C PHE A 39 10.30 -14.15 -3.44
N ASP A 40 9.85 -14.34 -4.68
CA ASP A 40 10.45 -15.30 -5.59
C ASP A 40 11.97 -15.09 -5.54
N SER A 41 12.71 -16.14 -5.17
CA SER A 41 14.17 -16.13 -5.23
C SER A 41 14.59 -15.77 -6.65
N ALA A 42 15.19 -14.59 -6.83
CA ALA A 42 15.68 -14.07 -8.10
C ALA A 42 16.90 -14.84 -8.64
N ALA A 43 16.78 -16.16 -8.75
CA ALA A 43 17.64 -16.99 -9.57
C ALA A 43 16.95 -17.23 -10.91
N GLU A 44 17.41 -16.45 -11.89
CA GLU A 44 17.17 -16.57 -13.33
C GLU A 44 16.04 -15.73 -13.93
N GLU A 45 16.26 -14.42 -14.02
CA GLU A 45 15.82 -13.69 -15.22
C GLU A 45 16.92 -12.81 -15.81
N ASP A 46 17.09 -12.94 -17.13
CA ASP A 46 18.23 -12.52 -17.95
C ASP A 46 18.23 -10.99 -18.13
N ILE A 47 18.95 -10.27 -17.26
CA ILE A 47 19.08 -8.81 -17.35
C ILE A 47 19.86 -8.42 -18.63
N ASN A 48 19.16 -7.74 -19.52
CA ASN A 48 19.68 -7.02 -20.68
C ASN A 48 20.81 -6.04 -20.26
N PRO A 49 22.02 -6.09 -20.85
CA PRO A 49 23.23 -5.54 -20.22
C PRO A 49 23.45 -4.02 -20.32
N ASP A 50 22.41 -3.19 -20.54
CA ASP A 50 22.60 -1.77 -20.90
C ASP A 50 21.78 -0.74 -20.10
N VAL A 51 21.40 -1.02 -18.84
CA VAL A 51 20.91 0.04 -17.93
C VAL A 51 21.56 -0.10 -16.56
N ALA A 52 22.47 0.83 -16.23
CA ALA A 52 23.07 0.94 -14.92
C ALA A 52 22.16 1.77 -14.00
N ILE A 53 21.33 1.09 -13.21
CA ILE A 53 20.69 1.69 -12.03
C ILE A 53 21.73 1.60 -10.90
N GLN A 54 22.15 2.75 -10.37
CA GLN A 54 22.96 2.82 -9.15
C GLN A 54 22.05 2.55 -7.95
N SER A 55 21.75 1.27 -7.71
CA SER A 55 21.37 0.83 -6.37
C SER A 55 22.63 0.92 -5.51
N GLU A 56 22.56 1.55 -4.34
CA GLU A 56 23.68 1.49 -3.40
C GLU A 56 23.87 0.03 -3.02
N VAL A 57 24.89 -0.60 -3.61
CA VAL A 57 25.32 -1.94 -3.21
C VAL A 57 25.61 -1.86 -1.72
N PRO A 58 24.97 -2.67 -0.87
CA PRO A 58 25.27 -2.72 0.56
C PRO A 58 26.79 -2.79 0.73
N ALA A 59 27.33 -2.05 1.71
CA ALA A 59 28.75 -2.15 2.00
C ALA A 59 29.07 -3.62 2.33
N ASP A 60 30.00 -4.16 1.56
CA ASP A 60 30.71 -5.42 1.76
C ASP A 60 32.17 -4.94 1.94
N ASN A 61 32.62 -4.93 3.19
CA ASN A 61 33.84 -4.25 3.59
C ASN A 61 35.07 -5.15 3.74
N ASP A 62 34.96 -6.40 3.27
CA ASP A 62 36.03 -7.39 3.29
C ASP A 62 37.37 -6.87 2.75
N GLU A 63 38.46 -7.19 3.46
CA GLU A 63 39.80 -6.69 3.14
C GLU A 63 40.34 -7.18 1.78
N ASN A 64 39.66 -8.11 1.09
CA ASN A 64 39.93 -8.47 -0.30
C ASN A 64 38.70 -8.99 -1.06
N VAL A 65 38.27 -8.18 -2.03
CA VAL A 65 37.38 -8.53 -3.15
C VAL A 65 35.90 -8.81 -2.83
N GLY A 66 35.50 -8.85 -1.56
CA GLY A 66 34.12 -9.13 -1.13
C GLY A 66 33.74 -10.58 -1.39
N ASP A 67 33.29 -11.30 -0.37
CA ASP A 67 32.75 -12.66 -0.51
C ASP A 67 31.37 -12.69 -1.21
N GLY A 68 30.74 -11.52 -1.37
CA GLY A 68 29.42 -11.34 -1.96
C GLY A 68 28.26 -11.48 -0.97
N LEU A 69 28.54 -11.47 0.34
CA LEU A 69 27.60 -11.43 1.44
C LEU A 69 27.63 -10.00 2.04
N PRO A 70 26.50 -9.28 2.07
CA PRO A 70 26.44 -7.96 2.68
C PRO A 70 26.79 -7.97 4.17
N ASP A 71 27.61 -7.02 4.65
CA ASP A 71 27.99 -6.87 6.09
C ASP A 71 26.77 -6.94 7.03
N ILE A 72 25.66 -6.34 6.59
CA ILE A 72 24.42 -6.32 7.36
C ILE A 72 23.84 -7.72 7.54
N LEU A 73 23.93 -8.60 6.53
CA LEU A 73 23.43 -9.97 6.62
C LEU A 73 24.41 -10.85 7.39
N GLU A 74 25.71 -10.59 7.26
CA GLU A 74 26.75 -11.27 8.05
C GLU A 74 26.57 -11.04 9.55
N GLU A 75 26.44 -9.78 9.98
CA GLU A 75 26.28 -9.45 11.40
C GLU A 75 24.87 -9.81 11.93
N SER A 76 23.82 -9.62 11.12
CA SER A 76 22.43 -9.72 11.60
C SER A 76 21.77 -11.08 11.41
N GLN A 77 22.16 -11.84 10.38
CA GLN A 77 21.46 -13.04 9.92
C GLN A 77 22.32 -14.30 9.99
N TYR A 78 23.59 -14.21 9.60
CA TYR A 78 24.46 -15.37 9.42
C TYR A 78 25.49 -15.57 10.52
N GLY A 79 25.81 -14.51 11.28
CA GLY A 79 26.73 -14.55 12.40
C GLY A 79 28.19 -14.75 12.01
N THR A 80 28.54 -14.48 10.75
CA THR A 80 29.90 -14.47 10.20
C THR A 80 30.64 -13.18 10.57
N ASP A 81 31.97 -13.15 10.48
CA ASP A 81 32.74 -11.93 10.74
C ASP A 81 32.76 -11.06 9.47
N PRO A 82 32.16 -9.85 9.46
CA PRO A 82 32.10 -8.98 8.26
C PRO A 82 33.45 -8.45 7.76
N ASN A 83 34.55 -8.93 8.33
CA ASN A 83 35.91 -8.61 7.89
C ASN A 83 36.69 -9.88 7.50
N ASP A 84 36.05 -11.05 7.56
CA ASP A 84 36.64 -12.34 7.26
C ASP A 84 35.84 -13.04 6.16
N ILE A 85 36.49 -13.26 5.02
CA ILE A 85 35.87 -13.81 3.81
C ILE A 85 35.51 -15.30 3.94
N ASP A 86 36.03 -15.98 4.97
CA ASP A 86 35.99 -17.43 5.23
C ASP A 86 36.06 -17.61 6.75
N THR A 87 34.93 -17.39 7.44
CA THR A 87 34.89 -17.23 8.91
C THR A 87 35.34 -18.49 9.65
N ASP A 88 35.19 -19.68 9.05
CA ASP A 88 35.57 -20.96 9.65
C ASP A 88 36.89 -21.55 9.13
N ASP A 89 37.59 -20.83 8.24
CA ASP A 89 38.89 -21.15 7.66
C ASP A 89 38.92 -22.51 6.90
N ASP A 90 37.80 -22.95 6.32
CA ASP A 90 37.68 -24.22 5.61
C ASP A 90 38.08 -24.17 4.13
N GLY A 91 38.20 -22.94 3.60
CA GLY A 91 38.59 -22.63 2.24
C GLY A 91 37.42 -22.40 1.27
N MET A 92 36.18 -22.41 1.76
CA MET A 92 35.01 -21.84 1.10
C MET A 92 34.78 -20.42 1.66
N SER A 93 34.07 -19.56 0.92
CA SER A 93 33.77 -18.21 1.41
C SER A 93 32.36 -18.15 1.94
N ASP A 94 32.11 -17.29 2.93
CA ASP A 94 30.83 -17.26 3.62
C ASP A 94 29.67 -17.05 2.63
N GLY A 95 29.79 -16.07 1.73
CA GLY A 95 28.83 -15.80 0.67
C GLY A 95 28.68 -16.93 -0.37
N TRP A 96 29.69 -17.77 -0.58
CA TRP A 96 29.58 -18.95 -1.44
C TRP A 96 28.78 -20.05 -0.74
N GLU A 97 29.00 -20.23 0.55
CA GLU A 97 28.34 -21.24 1.36
C GLU A 97 26.86 -20.90 1.55
N VAL A 98 26.55 -19.65 1.89
CA VAL A 98 25.17 -19.13 1.96
C VAL A 98 24.44 -19.38 0.64
N LYS A 99 25.08 -19.05 -0.49
CA LYS A 99 24.50 -19.26 -1.83
C LYS A 99 24.21 -20.73 -2.15
N HIS A 100 24.93 -21.66 -1.53
CA HIS A 100 24.77 -23.11 -1.76
C HIS A 100 24.08 -23.82 -0.59
N GLY A 101 23.57 -23.08 0.40
CA GLY A 101 22.88 -23.62 1.57
C GLY A 101 23.79 -24.43 2.51
N LEU A 102 25.07 -24.08 2.57
CA LEU A 102 26.06 -24.59 3.52
C LEU A 102 26.20 -23.61 4.69
N ASN A 103 26.77 -24.07 5.81
CA ASN A 103 26.93 -23.27 7.01
C ASN A 103 28.34 -22.64 7.02
N PRO A 104 28.49 -21.31 6.92
CA PRO A 104 29.78 -20.60 6.87
C PRO A 104 30.54 -20.56 8.22
N LEU A 105 30.04 -21.28 9.23
CA LEU A 105 30.66 -21.41 10.55
C LEU A 105 31.08 -22.86 10.84
N ASP A 106 30.92 -23.78 9.88
CA ASP A 106 31.23 -25.20 10.00
C ASP A 106 32.35 -25.61 9.03
N ASN A 107 33.56 -25.73 9.57
CA ASN A 107 34.74 -26.11 8.80
C ASN A 107 34.79 -27.56 8.29
N GLY A 108 33.70 -28.31 8.45
CA GLY A 108 33.53 -29.67 7.95
C GLY A 108 34.46 -30.70 8.58
N GLU A 109 35.22 -30.33 9.62
CA GLU A 109 36.00 -31.28 10.41
C GLU A 109 35.09 -31.99 11.40
N ALA A 110 35.06 -33.32 11.33
CA ALA A 110 34.43 -34.10 12.38
C ALA A 110 35.14 -33.79 13.70
N ASP A 111 34.39 -33.25 14.67
CA ASP A 111 34.86 -32.93 16.01
C ASP A 111 35.79 -34.03 16.51
N ASN A 112 37.05 -33.67 16.74
CA ASN A 112 37.99 -34.59 17.35
C ASN A 112 37.41 -34.96 18.72
N GLU A 113 37.14 -36.25 18.93
CA GLU A 113 36.72 -36.85 20.20
C GLU A 113 37.71 -36.52 21.34
N GLU A 114 37.75 -35.28 21.82
CA GLU A 114 38.43 -34.87 23.04
C GLU A 114 37.41 -34.87 24.17
N GLU A 115 37.24 -36.08 24.70
CA GLU A 115 36.81 -36.40 26.07
C GLU A 115 35.79 -35.43 26.70
N GLU A 116 34.52 -35.64 26.37
CA GLU A 116 33.40 -35.49 27.30
C GLU A 116 33.70 -36.38 28.53
N THR A 117 34.42 -35.81 29.50
CA THR A 117 34.69 -36.43 30.81
C THR A 117 33.42 -36.35 31.67
N GLY A 118 32.37 -37.02 31.20
CA GLY A 118 31.03 -37.01 31.76
C GLY A 118 30.37 -38.38 31.75
N ALA A 119 31.13 -39.46 31.95
CA ALA A 119 30.61 -40.83 31.98
C ALA A 119 29.43 -41.01 32.97
N THR A 120 28.20 -40.94 32.49
CA THR A 120 27.01 -41.49 33.14
C THR A 120 26.68 -42.84 32.50
N ASN A 121 27.08 -43.90 33.19
CA ASN A 121 26.69 -45.28 32.86
C ASN A 121 25.21 -45.50 33.21
N THR A 122 24.28 -44.94 32.45
CA THR A 122 22.86 -45.31 32.48
C THR A 122 22.31 -45.30 31.06
N ALA A 123 22.09 -46.50 30.52
CA ALA A 123 21.50 -46.75 29.21
C ALA A 123 19.98 -46.50 29.23
N ASP A 124 19.58 -45.24 29.47
CA ASP A 124 18.18 -44.80 29.34
C ASP A 124 18.03 -43.35 28.81
N ASP A 125 19.11 -42.61 28.56
CA ASP A 125 19.09 -41.33 27.82
C ASP A 125 19.78 -41.50 26.47
N ALA A 126 19.17 -42.30 25.59
CA ALA A 126 19.30 -42.02 24.16
C ALA A 126 18.30 -40.90 23.85
N GLU A 127 18.54 -39.70 24.39
CA GLU A 127 18.14 -38.50 23.67
C GLU A 127 18.90 -38.61 22.36
N VAL A 128 18.14 -38.81 21.29
CA VAL A 128 18.63 -38.57 19.94
C VAL A 128 19.05 -37.11 19.99
N SER A 129 20.34 -36.83 20.17
CA SER A 129 20.91 -35.59 19.69
C SER A 129 20.45 -35.54 18.24
N ASN A 130 19.51 -34.65 17.98
CA ASN A 130 19.15 -34.32 16.63
C ASN A 130 20.45 -33.77 16.04
N GLU A 131 21.18 -34.61 15.31
CA GLU A 131 22.25 -34.22 14.39
C GLU A 131 21.60 -33.48 13.22
N SER A 132 20.82 -32.46 13.55
CA SER A 132 20.35 -31.41 12.68
C SER A 132 20.95 -30.16 13.25
N ASP A 133 22.27 -30.00 13.07
CA ASP A 133 22.91 -28.69 12.90
C ASP A 133 22.38 -28.06 11.61
N SER A 134 21.05 -27.98 11.51
CA SER A 134 20.37 -27.11 10.58
C SER A 134 20.64 -25.73 11.14
N TRP A 135 21.54 -25.03 10.48
CA TRP A 135 21.79 -23.61 10.62
C TRP A 135 20.49 -22.85 10.90
N PRO A 136 20.49 -21.85 11.81
CA PRO A 136 19.27 -21.13 12.18
C PRO A 136 18.59 -20.61 10.92
N ASP A 137 17.33 -20.96 10.73
CA ASP A 137 16.52 -20.40 9.65
C ASP A 137 16.56 -18.88 9.78
N PRO A 138 17.08 -18.15 8.77
CA PRO A 138 17.10 -16.70 8.77
C PRO A 138 15.77 -16.04 9.13
N ASN A 139 14.65 -16.66 8.73
CA ASN A 139 13.32 -16.15 9.03
C ASN A 139 13.01 -16.21 10.53
N GLN A 140 13.67 -17.08 11.30
CA GLN A 140 13.55 -17.18 12.77
C GLN A 140 14.51 -16.23 13.51
N GLY A 141 15.34 -15.47 12.79
CA GLY A 141 16.26 -14.49 13.35
C GLY A 141 15.52 -13.24 13.85
N LYS A 142 16.22 -12.38 14.61
CA LYS A 142 15.65 -11.15 15.20
C LYS A 142 14.87 -10.27 14.20
N TYR A 143 15.34 -10.22 12.96
CA TYR A 143 14.77 -9.43 11.86
C TYR A 143 13.98 -10.25 10.85
N GLY A 144 13.87 -11.56 11.07
CA GLY A 144 13.04 -12.41 10.25
C GLY A 144 11.57 -12.26 10.59
N ASP A 145 10.72 -12.70 9.66
CA ASP A 145 9.27 -12.69 9.70
C ASP A 145 8.79 -14.09 9.28
N PRO A 146 8.69 -15.05 10.23
CA PRO A 146 8.39 -16.45 9.90
C PRO A 146 6.99 -16.69 9.34
N ASP A 147 6.02 -15.85 9.68
CA ASP A 147 4.62 -15.99 9.27
C ASP A 147 4.21 -15.03 8.15
N ASN A 148 5.08 -14.08 7.79
CA ASN A 148 4.96 -13.13 6.69
C ASN A 148 3.75 -12.20 6.86
N ASP A 149 3.49 -11.77 8.09
CA ASP A 149 2.48 -10.74 8.38
C ASP A 149 3.04 -9.31 8.27
N GLY A 150 4.35 -9.18 8.10
CA GLY A 150 5.08 -7.92 7.99
C GLY A 150 5.60 -7.37 9.32
N LEU A 151 5.47 -8.10 10.43
CA LEU A 151 6.16 -7.84 11.68
C LEU A 151 7.42 -8.71 11.79
N THR A 152 8.52 -8.10 12.21
CA THR A 152 9.72 -8.84 12.58
C THR A 152 9.57 -9.49 13.95
N ASN A 153 10.28 -10.59 14.20
CA ASN A 153 10.37 -11.24 15.52
C ASN A 153 10.67 -10.25 16.68
N GLU A 154 11.46 -9.19 16.43
CA GLU A 154 11.71 -8.12 17.41
C GLU A 154 10.45 -7.29 17.72
N GLN A 155 9.72 -6.86 16.69
CA GLN A 155 8.49 -6.08 16.86
C GLN A 155 7.40 -6.91 17.55
N GLU A 156 7.27 -8.17 17.17
CA GLU A 156 6.33 -9.09 17.79
C GLU A 156 6.66 -9.36 19.26
N ALA A 157 7.95 -9.47 19.61
CA ALA A 157 8.37 -9.56 21.01
C ALA A 157 8.01 -8.31 21.83
N GLU A 158 7.97 -7.13 21.21
CA GLU A 158 7.53 -5.89 21.85
C GLU A 158 6.01 -5.83 22.02
N LEU A 159 5.25 -6.31 21.03
CA LEU A 159 3.79 -6.39 21.04
C LEU A 159 3.27 -7.55 21.91
N GLY A 160 4.09 -8.59 22.09
CA GLY A 160 3.75 -9.82 22.81
C GLY A 160 2.99 -10.84 21.95
N THR A 161 3.02 -10.70 20.63
CA THR A 161 2.42 -11.58 19.63
C THR A 161 3.27 -12.83 19.41
N ASP A 162 2.75 -13.81 18.65
CA ASP A 162 3.37 -15.11 18.39
C ASP A 162 4.06 -15.13 17.01
N PRO A 163 5.41 -15.14 16.94
CA PRO A 163 6.16 -15.00 15.69
C PRO A 163 6.04 -16.08 14.62
N GLN A 164 5.10 -16.99 14.80
CA GLN A 164 4.83 -18.06 13.85
C GLN A 164 3.37 -18.04 13.39
N ARG A 165 2.64 -17.00 13.78
CA ARG A 165 1.21 -16.84 13.56
C ARG A 165 0.89 -15.36 13.32
N ALA A 166 0.66 -15.07 12.05
CA ALA A 166 0.17 -13.78 11.56
C ALA A 166 -1.07 -13.23 12.30
N ASP A 167 -1.86 -14.11 12.91
CA ASP A 167 -3.02 -13.75 13.74
C ASP A 167 -2.84 -14.46 15.10
N SER A 168 -2.39 -13.72 16.11
CA SER A 168 -2.07 -14.25 17.43
C SER A 168 -3.29 -14.67 18.23
N ASP A 169 -4.41 -13.96 18.11
CA ASP A 169 -5.60 -14.16 18.92
C ASP A 169 -6.75 -14.95 18.23
N ASN A 170 -6.53 -15.33 16.97
CA ASN A 170 -7.35 -16.14 16.06
C ASN A 170 -8.65 -15.48 15.61
N ASP A 171 -8.71 -14.16 15.59
CA ASP A 171 -9.92 -13.45 15.21
C ASP A 171 -10.05 -13.14 13.72
N GLY A 172 -9.03 -13.48 12.95
CA GLY A 172 -8.98 -13.38 11.50
C GLY A 172 -8.45 -12.04 10.99
N LEU A 173 -7.92 -11.18 11.86
CA LEU A 173 -7.11 -10.03 11.50
C LEU A 173 -5.63 -10.32 11.77
N ASN A 174 -4.72 -9.71 11.00
CA ASN A 174 -3.30 -9.89 11.22
C ASN A 174 -2.76 -8.94 12.30
N ASP A 175 -1.71 -9.37 13.01
CA ASP A 175 -1.15 -8.66 14.15
C ASP A 175 -0.56 -7.29 13.73
N ARG A 176 0.04 -7.21 12.53
CA ARG A 176 0.57 -5.95 11.97
C ARG A 176 -0.51 -4.88 11.84
N TRP A 177 -1.61 -5.20 11.16
CA TRP A 177 -2.69 -4.28 10.85
C TRP A 177 -3.39 -3.83 12.13
N GLU A 178 -3.65 -4.75 13.06
CA GLU A 178 -4.22 -4.42 14.36
C GLU A 178 -3.33 -3.47 15.16
N SER A 179 -2.01 -3.69 15.14
CA SER A 179 -1.05 -2.84 15.86
C SER A 179 -1.01 -1.39 15.33
N LEU A 180 -1.35 -1.17 14.05
CA LEU A 180 -1.41 0.15 13.42
C LEU A 180 -2.67 0.91 13.80
N TYR A 181 -3.81 0.21 13.90
CA TYR A 181 -5.13 0.81 14.06
C TYR A 181 -5.74 0.66 15.46
N THR A 182 -4.99 0.15 16.44
CA THR A 182 -5.44 -0.01 17.83
C THR A 182 -6.14 1.24 18.37
N MET A 183 -7.38 1.08 18.85
CA MET A 183 -8.20 2.21 19.32
C MET A 183 -9.08 1.91 20.53
N GLU A 184 -9.40 2.93 21.32
CA GLU A 184 -10.28 2.79 22.49
C GLU A 184 -11.70 3.30 22.20
N VAL A 185 -12.69 2.41 22.35
CA VAL A 185 -14.11 2.70 22.10
C VAL A 185 -14.91 2.59 23.40
N SER A 186 -15.83 3.54 23.62
CA SER A 186 -16.71 3.52 24.79
C SER A 186 -17.93 2.62 24.53
N SER A 187 -18.00 1.50 25.24
CA SER A 187 -19.15 0.59 25.26
C SER A 187 -20.01 0.78 26.53
N PRO A 188 -21.29 0.35 26.54
CA PRO A 188 -22.13 0.32 27.73
C PRO A 188 -21.52 -0.36 28.97
N ASP A 189 -20.60 -1.31 28.78
CA ASP A 189 -19.98 -2.10 29.85
C ASP A 189 -18.58 -1.60 30.27
N GLY A 190 -18.05 -0.59 29.57
CA GLY A 190 -16.72 -0.02 29.81
C GLY A 190 -16.04 0.42 28.52
N THR A 191 -14.77 0.83 28.62
CA THR A 191 -13.91 1.04 27.46
C THR A 191 -13.45 -0.32 26.93
N ILE A 192 -13.62 -0.55 25.63
CA ILE A 192 -13.09 -1.69 24.89
C ILE A 192 -11.92 -1.17 24.05
N THR A 193 -10.82 -1.90 24.01
CA THR A 193 -9.71 -1.62 23.10
C THR A 193 -9.92 -2.51 21.89
N LEU A 194 -10.28 -1.91 20.76
CA LEU A 194 -10.41 -2.59 19.48
C LEU A 194 -9.03 -2.73 18.82
N PHE A 195 -8.90 -3.74 17.97
CA PHE A 195 -7.71 -4.05 17.17
C PHE A 195 -6.46 -4.21 18.06
N ASN A 196 -6.60 -5.07 19.07
CA ASN A 196 -5.48 -5.42 19.93
C ASN A 196 -5.06 -6.82 19.51
N PRO A 197 -3.83 -7.03 18.98
CA PRO A 197 -3.34 -8.32 18.47
C PRO A 197 -3.43 -9.51 19.43
N LEU A 198 -3.67 -9.25 20.72
CA LEU A 198 -3.75 -10.26 21.77
C LEU A 198 -5.20 -10.50 22.26
N SER A 199 -6.19 -9.85 21.69
CA SER A 199 -7.58 -9.89 22.11
C SER A 199 -8.57 -9.47 21.01
N GLY A 200 -9.04 -10.44 20.23
CA GLY A 200 -10.09 -10.29 19.22
C GLY A 200 -11.51 -10.15 19.77
N ASN A 201 -11.65 -9.48 20.91
CA ASN A 201 -12.90 -9.06 21.56
C ASN A 201 -14.14 -9.97 21.35
N TRP A 202 -13.97 -11.28 21.55
CA TRP A 202 -14.99 -12.28 21.21
C TRP A 202 -16.31 -12.15 21.98
N GLY A 203 -17.37 -11.85 21.24
CA GLY A 203 -18.72 -11.60 21.78
C GLY A 203 -18.77 -10.33 22.62
N CYS A 204 -18.11 -9.27 22.16
CA CYS A 204 -18.16 -7.96 22.81
C CYS A 204 -19.56 -7.34 22.70
N THR A 205 -19.82 -6.33 23.54
CA THR A 205 -21.17 -5.79 23.72
C THR A 205 -21.56 -4.74 22.69
N LEU A 206 -20.66 -4.40 21.77
CA LEU A 206 -20.96 -3.59 20.58
C LEU A 206 -21.83 -4.37 19.61
N LEU A 207 -21.54 -5.67 19.46
CA LEU A 207 -22.38 -6.60 18.72
C LEU A 207 -23.67 -6.86 19.49
N ASN A 208 -24.78 -6.44 18.91
CA ASN A 208 -26.11 -6.68 19.43
C ASN A 208 -26.93 -7.44 18.37
N GLY A 209 -27.91 -8.22 18.80
CA GLY A 209 -28.67 -9.08 17.86
C GLY A 209 -29.24 -8.38 16.61
N PRO A 210 -29.74 -7.12 16.68
CA PRO A 210 -30.09 -6.36 15.48
C PRO A 210 -28.92 -6.08 14.53
N LEU A 211 -27.76 -5.69 15.07
CA LEU A 211 -26.54 -5.44 14.30
C LEU A 211 -26.00 -6.72 13.69
N GLU A 212 -25.92 -7.82 14.45
CA GLU A 212 -25.50 -9.13 13.95
C GLU A 212 -26.35 -9.58 12.74
N GLN A 213 -27.67 -9.37 12.79
CA GLN A 213 -28.53 -9.68 11.64
C GLN A 213 -28.21 -8.78 10.43
N THR A 214 -27.92 -7.50 10.66
CA THR A 214 -27.60 -6.56 9.57
C THR A 214 -26.28 -6.96 8.91
N LEU A 215 -25.26 -7.30 9.70
CA LEU A 215 -23.97 -7.76 9.20
C LEU A 215 -24.10 -9.09 8.46
N SER A 216 -24.88 -10.03 8.98
CA SER A 216 -25.20 -11.27 8.28
C SER A 216 -25.90 -11.02 6.94
N ASP A 217 -26.84 -10.09 6.87
CA ASP A 217 -27.54 -9.74 5.64
C ASP A 217 -26.57 -9.09 4.61
N ILE A 218 -25.62 -8.26 5.09
CA ILE A 218 -24.58 -7.63 4.24
C ILE A 218 -23.66 -8.70 3.62
N LEU A 219 -23.17 -9.66 4.43
CA LEU A 219 -22.29 -10.73 3.96
C LEU A 219 -22.99 -11.65 2.95
N GLU A 220 -24.30 -11.90 3.10
CA GLU A 220 -25.06 -12.72 2.15
C GLU A 220 -25.21 -12.06 0.77
N ASP A 221 -25.20 -10.73 0.71
CA ASP A 221 -25.33 -9.96 -0.53
C ASP A 221 -23.99 -9.85 -1.28
N PHE A 222 -22.84 -10.03 -0.60
CA PHE A 222 -21.51 -9.90 -1.20
C PHE A 222 -21.01 -11.23 -1.80
N GLU A 223 -20.77 -11.25 -3.11
CA GLU A 223 -20.31 -12.46 -3.80
C GLU A 223 -18.88 -12.84 -3.39
N GLY A 224 -18.72 -14.01 -2.75
CA GLY A 224 -17.43 -14.51 -2.33
C GLY A 224 -17.05 -14.17 -0.88
N ALA A 225 -17.92 -13.45 -0.16
CA ALA A 225 -17.76 -13.19 1.26
C ALA A 225 -17.81 -14.49 2.09
N PRO A 226 -17.11 -14.54 3.23
CA PRO A 226 -17.35 -15.58 4.22
C PRO A 226 -18.78 -15.46 4.76
N THR A 227 -19.39 -16.61 5.05
CA THR A 227 -20.68 -16.65 5.74
C THR A 227 -20.54 -16.20 7.19
N TRP A 228 -21.63 -15.71 7.77
CA TRP A 228 -21.65 -15.30 9.18
C TRP A 228 -21.19 -16.43 10.12
N GLU A 229 -21.53 -17.69 9.82
CA GLU A 229 -21.06 -18.84 10.59
C GLU A 229 -19.57 -19.18 10.43
N GLU A 230 -18.92 -18.76 9.34
CA GLU A 230 -17.48 -18.98 9.11
C GLU A 230 -16.60 -18.00 9.91
N LEU A 231 -17.18 -16.87 10.33
CA LEU A 231 -16.55 -15.85 11.19
C LEU A 231 -16.75 -16.15 12.70
N GLU A 232 -17.29 -17.32 13.06
CA GLU A 232 -17.48 -17.73 14.45
C GLU A 232 -16.26 -18.48 14.99
N ASN A 233 -15.88 -18.17 16.23
CA ASN A 233 -15.01 -19.07 16.99
C ASN A 233 -15.74 -20.38 17.37
N PRO A 234 -15.02 -21.40 17.90
CA PRO A 234 -15.63 -22.67 18.31
C PRO A 234 -16.73 -22.58 19.40
N LEU A 235 -16.92 -21.41 20.02
CA LEU A 235 -17.97 -21.15 21.01
C LEU A 235 -19.21 -20.47 20.40
N GLY A 236 -19.23 -20.22 19.08
CA GLY A 236 -20.29 -19.53 18.36
C GLY A 236 -20.35 -18.05 18.71
N ARG A 237 -19.19 -17.40 18.80
CA ARG A 237 -19.08 -15.96 19.03
C ARG A 237 -18.26 -15.35 17.89
N HIS A 238 -18.58 -14.10 17.57
CA HIS A 238 -17.88 -13.28 16.59
C HIS A 238 -16.93 -12.29 17.28
N SER A 239 -15.81 -12.00 16.65
CA SER A 239 -14.94 -10.89 17.04
C SER A 239 -15.59 -9.59 16.60
N CYS A 240 -15.56 -8.58 17.47
CA CYS A 240 -16.00 -7.25 17.06
C CYS A 240 -14.87 -6.42 16.47
N ASP A 241 -13.63 -6.89 16.57
CA ASP A 241 -12.53 -6.31 15.80
C ASP A 241 -12.70 -6.73 14.33
N GLN A 242 -13.06 -7.98 14.04
CA GLN A 242 -13.18 -8.45 12.67
C GLN A 242 -14.41 -7.93 11.89
N VAL A 243 -15.60 -7.91 12.51
CA VAL A 243 -16.87 -7.83 11.77
C VAL A 243 -17.58 -6.49 11.81
N LEU A 244 -17.02 -5.49 12.50
CA LEU A 244 -17.63 -4.16 12.52
C LEU A 244 -17.25 -3.38 11.24
N ASP A 245 -18.09 -2.44 10.88
CA ASP A 245 -17.81 -1.33 9.96
C ASP A 245 -17.73 -0.11 10.87
N PHE A 246 -16.52 0.33 11.21
CA PHE A 246 -16.33 1.29 12.29
C PHE A 246 -16.59 2.74 11.84
N ASP A 247 -16.28 3.06 10.60
CA ASP A 247 -16.43 4.40 10.05
C ASP A 247 -17.73 4.61 9.24
N ASP A 248 -18.54 3.55 9.09
CA ASP A 248 -19.82 3.48 8.36
C ASP A 248 -19.66 3.75 6.84
N ASP A 249 -18.57 3.31 6.21
CA ASP A 249 -18.34 3.46 4.76
C ASP A 249 -18.89 2.28 3.93
N GLY A 250 -19.17 1.14 4.57
CA GLY A 250 -19.68 -0.08 3.98
C GLY A 250 -18.65 -1.21 3.83
N LEU A 251 -17.40 -1.00 4.25
CA LEU A 251 -16.38 -2.03 4.42
C LEU A 251 -16.37 -2.53 5.86
N LEU A 252 -16.32 -3.85 6.02
CA LEU A 252 -16.09 -4.47 7.32
C LEU A 252 -14.58 -4.49 7.59
N ASN A 253 -14.17 -4.42 8.84
CA ASN A 253 -12.76 -4.34 9.23
C ASN A 253 -11.88 -5.45 8.64
N PHE A 254 -12.38 -6.69 8.48
CA PHE A 254 -11.62 -7.75 7.80
C PHE A 254 -11.40 -7.51 6.31
N GLN A 255 -12.32 -6.78 5.66
CA GLN A 255 -12.17 -6.35 4.27
C GLN A 255 -11.18 -5.19 4.20
N GLU A 256 -11.21 -4.30 5.18
CA GLU A 256 -10.25 -3.20 5.29
C GLU A 256 -8.82 -3.72 5.46
N GLU A 257 -8.61 -4.74 6.31
CA GLU A 257 -7.32 -5.43 6.41
C GLU A 257 -6.87 -6.01 5.07
N GLN A 258 -7.79 -6.65 4.34
CA GLN A 258 -7.49 -7.24 3.04
C GLN A 258 -7.06 -6.19 1.99
N TYR A 259 -7.64 -4.99 2.05
CA TYR A 259 -7.33 -3.89 1.13
C TYR A 259 -6.28 -2.92 1.68
N GLY A 260 -5.73 -3.16 2.89
CA GLY A 260 -4.76 -2.28 3.52
C GLY A 260 -5.32 -0.94 4.02
N THR A 261 -6.64 -0.81 4.11
CA THR A 261 -7.31 0.45 4.44
C THR A 261 -7.42 0.70 5.94
N ASN A 262 -7.83 1.91 6.30
CA ASN A 262 -7.90 2.41 7.66
C ASN A 262 -9.34 2.33 8.21
N PRO A 263 -9.59 1.55 9.28
CA PRO A 263 -10.92 1.30 9.82
C PRO A 263 -11.62 2.52 10.40
N ALA A 264 -10.92 3.63 10.55
CA ALA A 264 -11.47 4.86 11.09
C ALA A 264 -11.69 5.97 10.03
N ALA A 265 -11.39 5.71 8.76
CA ALA A 265 -11.41 6.70 7.70
C ALA A 265 -12.03 6.17 6.41
N LYS A 266 -13.08 6.84 5.93
CA LYS A 266 -13.83 6.44 4.72
C LYS A 266 -13.04 6.53 3.41
N ASP A 267 -11.90 7.18 3.50
CA ASP A 267 -11.00 7.60 2.43
C ASP A 267 -9.63 7.54 3.10
N SER A 268 -9.01 6.37 2.99
CA SER A 268 -7.89 5.93 3.80
C SER A 268 -6.59 6.64 3.43
N ASP A 269 -6.39 6.89 2.15
CA ASP A 269 -5.22 7.53 1.57
C ASP A 269 -5.43 9.04 1.30
N SER A 270 -6.66 9.54 1.48
CA SER A 270 -7.05 10.94 1.35
C SER A 270 -6.91 11.50 -0.07
N ASP A 271 -7.09 10.66 -1.09
CA ASP A 271 -6.96 11.00 -2.50
C ASP A 271 -8.24 11.61 -3.12
N MET A 272 -9.31 11.74 -2.31
CA MET A 272 -10.68 12.18 -2.64
C MET A 272 -11.68 11.06 -2.98
N LEU A 273 -11.24 9.82 -3.10
CA LEU A 273 -12.08 8.66 -3.30
C LEU A 273 -12.27 7.92 -1.98
N PRO A 274 -13.50 7.49 -1.68
CA PRO A 274 -13.71 6.63 -0.55
C PRO A 274 -13.41 5.17 -0.90
N ASP A 275 -12.88 4.43 0.05
CA ASP A 275 -12.36 3.07 -0.12
C ASP A 275 -13.36 2.14 -0.83
N ILE A 276 -14.63 2.19 -0.41
CA ILE A 276 -15.73 1.41 -0.98
C ILE A 276 -15.97 1.65 -2.49
N LEU A 277 -15.60 2.83 -3.00
CA LEU A 277 -15.77 3.20 -4.41
C LEU A 277 -14.67 2.59 -5.27
N GLU A 278 -13.44 2.57 -4.78
CA GLU A 278 -12.26 2.08 -5.50
C GLU A 278 -12.32 0.56 -5.67
N ILE A 279 -12.87 -0.14 -4.68
CA ILE A 279 -13.13 -1.58 -4.80
C ILE A 279 -14.28 -1.93 -5.76
N ASN A 280 -14.91 -0.92 -6.39
CA ASN A 280 -15.99 -1.05 -7.39
C ASN A 280 -17.19 -1.90 -6.90
N ASN A 281 -17.41 -1.92 -5.60
CA ASN A 281 -18.39 -2.80 -4.97
C ASN A 281 -19.70 -2.06 -4.64
N ALA A 282 -19.72 -0.74 -4.82
CA ALA A 282 -20.88 0.10 -4.51
C ALA A 282 -21.14 1.19 -5.56
N ASN A 283 -22.37 1.69 -5.51
CA ASN A 283 -22.84 2.86 -6.24
C ASN A 283 -22.86 4.02 -5.25
N MET A 284 -21.87 4.92 -5.30
CA MET A 284 -21.76 5.99 -4.31
C MET A 284 -22.22 7.34 -4.86
N ILE A 285 -22.72 8.18 -3.94
CA ILE A 285 -23.08 9.55 -4.22
C ILE A 285 -21.87 10.43 -3.88
N LEU A 286 -21.21 10.95 -4.91
CA LEU A 286 -20.08 11.85 -4.73
C LEU A 286 -20.52 13.23 -4.22
N ASP A 287 -19.63 13.87 -3.47
CA ASP A 287 -19.78 15.23 -2.96
C ASP A 287 -19.10 16.29 -3.85
N PHE A 288 -18.28 15.88 -4.81
CA PHE A 288 -17.64 16.71 -5.83
C PHE A 288 -18.17 16.40 -7.24
N GLN A 289 -18.05 17.37 -8.15
CA GLN A 289 -18.44 17.23 -9.55
C GLN A 289 -17.41 16.43 -10.35
N LEU A 290 -17.81 15.82 -11.46
CA LEU A 290 -16.93 15.04 -12.34
C LEU A 290 -16.71 15.75 -13.68
N GLY A 291 -15.56 15.51 -14.30
CA GLY A 291 -15.16 16.08 -15.58
C GLY A 291 -14.63 17.50 -15.48
N ALA A 292 -14.89 18.34 -16.48
CA ALA A 292 -14.30 19.69 -16.59
C ALA A 292 -14.62 20.64 -15.40
N THR A 293 -15.57 20.29 -14.54
CA THR A 293 -15.89 21.03 -13.32
C THR A 293 -15.51 20.27 -12.04
N CYS A 294 -14.68 19.23 -12.15
CA CYS A 294 -14.09 18.56 -10.99
C CYS A 294 -13.34 19.57 -10.10
N GLY A 295 -13.28 19.30 -8.80
CA GLY A 295 -12.78 20.24 -7.79
C GLY A 295 -13.85 21.20 -7.27
N GLU A 296 -15.09 21.15 -7.77
CA GLU A 296 -16.21 21.92 -7.27
C GLU A 296 -17.24 21.07 -6.51
N PRO A 297 -17.84 21.57 -5.41
CA PRO A 297 -18.85 20.83 -4.66
C PRO A 297 -20.13 20.63 -5.49
N VAL A 298 -20.81 19.51 -5.24
CA VAL A 298 -22.09 19.22 -5.89
C VAL A 298 -23.21 20.05 -5.27
N ILE A 299 -23.77 20.97 -6.06
CA ILE A 299 -24.84 21.89 -5.64
C ILE A 299 -26.19 21.17 -5.43
N THR A 300 -26.39 20.00 -6.04
CA THR A 300 -27.62 19.22 -5.87
C THR A 300 -27.62 18.48 -4.52
N PRO A 301 -28.76 18.36 -3.82
CA PRO A 301 -28.84 17.62 -2.57
C PRO A 301 -28.60 16.11 -2.79
N PRO A 302 -27.97 15.38 -1.84
CA PRO A 302 -27.66 13.95 -1.99
C PRO A 302 -28.85 13.11 -2.45
N SER A 303 -30.05 13.37 -1.93
CA SER A 303 -31.30 12.66 -2.31
C SER A 303 -31.70 12.71 -3.80
N GLN A 304 -31.07 13.57 -4.59
CA GLN A 304 -31.34 13.78 -6.01
C GLN A 304 -30.13 13.51 -6.90
N ARG A 305 -28.99 13.15 -6.31
CA ARG A 305 -27.79 12.79 -7.04
C ARG A 305 -27.96 11.36 -7.57
N LEU A 306 -27.45 11.14 -8.77
CA LEU A 306 -27.35 9.78 -9.30
C LEU A 306 -26.07 9.18 -8.72
N PRO A 307 -26.10 7.91 -8.30
CA PRO A 307 -24.88 7.24 -7.94
C PRO A 307 -23.97 7.15 -9.17
N THR A 308 -22.68 7.34 -8.93
CA THR A 308 -21.65 7.05 -9.92
C THR A 308 -21.14 5.65 -9.64
N ALA A 309 -21.04 4.85 -10.69
CA ALA A 309 -20.33 3.58 -10.68
C ALA A 309 -19.66 3.42 -12.02
N ALA A 310 -18.34 3.26 -11.98
CA ALA A 310 -17.50 2.80 -13.05
C ALA A 310 -16.29 2.15 -12.39
N PRO A 311 -15.64 1.17 -13.05
CA PRO A 311 -14.39 0.68 -12.53
C PRO A 311 -13.44 1.88 -12.45
N PHE A 312 -12.84 2.03 -11.29
CA PHE A 312 -11.95 3.13 -10.97
C PHE A 312 -10.67 3.06 -11.82
N ALA A 313 -10.16 1.84 -12.07
CA ALA A 313 -9.12 1.53 -13.04
C ALA A 313 -9.66 0.75 -14.26
N ASP A 314 -8.85 0.61 -15.32
CA ASP A 314 -9.27 -0.06 -16.55
C ASP A 314 -9.49 -1.59 -16.38
N GLU A 315 -8.70 -2.26 -15.52
CA GLU A 315 -8.84 -3.69 -15.19
C GLU A 315 -8.69 -3.96 -13.68
N VAL A 316 -9.81 -3.97 -12.96
CA VAL A 316 -9.84 -4.27 -11.53
C VAL A 316 -10.11 -5.76 -11.29
N SER A 317 -9.19 -6.45 -10.61
CA SER A 317 -9.35 -7.85 -10.20
C SER A 317 -8.81 -8.07 -8.78
N ALA A 318 -9.17 -9.18 -8.14
CA ALA A 318 -8.63 -9.50 -6.81
C ALA A 318 -7.09 -9.58 -6.79
N ALA A 319 -6.45 -9.97 -7.90
CA ALA A 319 -4.99 -9.98 -7.99
C ALA A 319 -4.41 -8.58 -8.20
N TRP A 320 -5.18 -7.66 -8.78
CA TRP A 320 -4.77 -6.29 -9.01
C TRP A 320 -4.67 -5.52 -7.69
N PHE A 321 -5.66 -5.66 -6.79
CA PHE A 321 -5.59 -5.11 -5.43
C PHE A 321 -4.47 -5.71 -4.57
N MET A 322 -3.91 -6.86 -4.95
CA MET A 322 -2.78 -7.48 -4.24
C MET A 322 -1.45 -7.19 -4.95
N SER A 323 -1.48 -6.34 -5.98
CA SER A 323 -0.28 -5.88 -6.67
C SER A 323 0.14 -4.52 -6.11
N ASP A 324 1.40 -4.22 -6.31
CA ASP A 324 2.03 -2.94 -6.05
C ASP A 324 2.63 -2.50 -7.40
N MET A 325 1.93 -1.59 -8.09
CA MET A 325 2.22 -1.25 -9.48
C MET A 325 3.41 -0.30 -9.62
N ASP A 326 3.64 0.57 -8.66
CA ASP A 326 4.71 1.57 -8.68
C ASP A 326 5.92 1.20 -7.80
N GLY A 327 5.77 0.20 -6.92
CA GLY A 327 6.81 -0.35 -6.07
C GLY A 327 7.04 0.45 -4.78
N ASP A 328 6.06 1.22 -4.33
CA ASP A 328 6.17 2.06 -3.14
C ASP A 328 5.84 1.34 -1.81
N GLY A 329 5.34 0.11 -1.93
CA GLY A 329 5.00 -0.78 -0.81
C GLY A 329 3.55 -0.69 -0.35
N TYR A 330 2.70 0.12 -1.00
CA TYR A 330 1.26 0.12 -0.86
C TYR A 330 0.60 -0.77 -1.91
N LEU A 331 -0.64 -1.18 -1.65
CA LEU A 331 -1.41 -2.03 -2.54
C LEU A 331 -2.33 -1.16 -3.37
N ASN A 332 -2.39 -1.45 -4.68
CA ASN A 332 -3.22 -0.73 -5.64
C ASN A 332 -4.66 -0.51 -5.14
N GLY A 333 -5.23 0.66 -5.44
CA GLY A 333 -6.57 1.04 -5.01
C GLY A 333 -6.57 1.72 -3.64
N PRO A 334 -7.49 1.38 -2.73
CA PRO A 334 -7.91 2.29 -1.64
C PRO A 334 -6.88 2.56 -0.53
N SER A 335 -5.72 1.92 -0.57
CA SER A 335 -4.62 2.17 0.37
C SER A 335 -3.49 2.98 -0.25
N ASP A 336 -3.55 3.19 -1.56
CA ASP A 336 -2.51 3.76 -2.39
C ASP A 336 -3.08 4.92 -3.19
N TRP A 337 -2.68 6.13 -2.80
CA TRP A 337 -3.21 7.37 -3.37
C TRP A 337 -2.80 7.59 -4.84
N ASP A 338 -1.78 6.91 -5.36
CA ASP A 338 -1.22 7.06 -6.71
C ASP A 338 -0.82 5.70 -7.27
N THR A 339 -1.82 4.89 -7.62
CA THR A 339 -1.66 3.46 -7.94
C THR A 339 -0.62 3.19 -9.05
N ASP A 340 -0.41 4.12 -9.98
CA ASP A 340 0.57 3.94 -11.07
C ASP A 340 1.86 4.76 -10.93
N GLY A 341 1.98 5.54 -9.86
CA GLY A 341 3.18 6.25 -9.46
C GLY A 341 3.58 7.38 -10.40
N ASP A 342 2.63 8.00 -11.10
CA ASP A 342 2.90 9.09 -12.04
C ASP A 342 2.86 10.48 -11.41
N GLY A 343 2.46 10.55 -10.13
CA GLY A 343 2.41 11.73 -9.29
C GLY A 343 1.04 12.40 -9.27
N MET A 344 0.03 11.85 -9.94
CA MET A 344 -1.37 12.28 -9.86
C MET A 344 -2.14 11.35 -8.92
N PRO A 345 -2.95 11.88 -7.98
CA PRO A 345 -3.77 11.03 -7.15
C PRO A 345 -4.85 10.34 -7.97
N ASP A 346 -5.20 9.12 -7.60
CA ASP A 346 -6.18 8.34 -8.34
C ASP A 346 -7.56 9.01 -8.33
N GLY A 347 -7.92 9.74 -7.28
CA GLY A 347 -9.13 10.56 -7.20
C GLY A 347 -9.16 11.74 -8.15
N PHE A 348 -8.01 12.35 -8.45
CA PHE A 348 -7.90 13.34 -9.52
C PHE A 348 -8.15 12.69 -10.88
N GLU A 349 -7.55 11.53 -11.14
CA GLU A 349 -7.70 10.82 -12.39
C GLU A 349 -9.10 10.27 -12.62
N TYR A 350 -9.71 9.70 -11.58
CA TYR A 350 -11.08 9.23 -11.56
C TYR A 350 -12.04 10.33 -12.01
N CYS A 351 -11.77 11.57 -11.59
CA CYS A 351 -12.53 12.75 -11.99
C CYS A 351 -12.60 12.97 -13.51
N PHE A 352 -11.53 12.61 -14.23
CA PHE A 352 -11.39 12.74 -15.68
C PHE A 352 -11.39 11.38 -16.41
N SER A 353 -11.85 10.31 -15.75
CA SER A 353 -11.98 8.98 -16.38
C SER A 353 -13.27 8.85 -17.22
N PHE A 354 -14.27 9.70 -16.99
CA PHE A 354 -15.61 9.53 -17.57
C PHE A 354 -15.75 10.15 -18.95
N LYS A 355 -15.79 9.28 -19.98
CA LYS A 355 -16.07 9.69 -21.37
C LYS A 355 -17.32 10.55 -21.52
N ASP A 356 -18.40 10.22 -20.82
CA ASP A 356 -19.68 10.91 -20.96
C ASP A 356 -19.66 12.33 -20.36
N ASN A 357 -18.70 12.60 -19.47
CA ASN A 357 -18.49 13.90 -18.84
C ASN A 357 -17.53 14.80 -19.64
N HIS A 358 -16.80 14.24 -20.61
CA HIS A 358 -15.86 14.99 -21.43
C HIS A 358 -16.59 16.05 -22.30
N PRO A 359 -16.07 17.29 -22.43
CA PRO A 359 -16.64 18.33 -23.28
C PRO A 359 -16.95 17.91 -24.73
N PHE A 360 -16.18 16.97 -25.29
CA PHE A 360 -16.33 16.47 -26.65
C PHE A 360 -17.09 15.14 -26.75
N ALA A 361 -17.70 14.65 -25.67
CA ALA A 361 -18.38 13.34 -25.62
C ALA A 361 -19.37 13.12 -26.77
N THR A 362 -20.13 14.16 -27.14
CA THR A 362 -21.14 14.10 -28.22
C THR A 362 -20.62 14.50 -29.59
N SER A 363 -19.65 15.42 -29.66
CA SER A 363 -19.16 16.04 -30.89
C SER A 363 -17.97 15.28 -31.50
N ASN A 364 -17.10 14.72 -30.66
CA ASN A 364 -15.98 13.88 -31.04
C ASN A 364 -15.76 12.74 -30.00
N PRO A 365 -16.56 11.67 -30.08
CA PRO A 365 -16.49 10.58 -29.11
C PRO A 365 -15.18 9.78 -29.11
N GLN A 366 -14.35 9.93 -30.15
CA GLN A 366 -13.04 9.29 -30.24
C GLN A 366 -12.02 10.07 -29.41
N LYS A 367 -12.00 11.41 -29.56
CA LYS A 367 -11.22 12.33 -28.72
C LYS A 367 -11.53 12.12 -27.24
N ALA A 368 -12.82 12.11 -26.89
CA ALA A 368 -13.29 11.87 -25.53
C ALA A 368 -12.97 10.49 -24.93
N THR A 369 -12.48 9.52 -25.73
CA THR A 369 -12.03 8.21 -25.21
C THR A 369 -10.51 8.14 -25.09
N SER A 370 -9.77 8.88 -25.91
CA SER A 370 -8.31 8.93 -25.84
C SER A 370 -7.79 9.92 -24.79
N GLU A 371 -8.64 10.85 -24.36
CA GLU A 371 -8.31 11.92 -23.41
C GLU A 371 -8.98 11.66 -22.06
N ARG A 372 -8.77 10.45 -21.52
CA ARG A 372 -9.21 10.05 -20.19
C ARG A 372 -7.96 9.79 -19.35
N LEU A 373 -8.01 10.22 -18.11
CA LEU A 373 -7.06 9.78 -17.08
C LEU A 373 -7.48 8.41 -16.53
N SER A 374 -6.53 7.71 -15.95
CA SER A 374 -6.68 6.34 -15.48
C SER A 374 -5.65 6.03 -14.40
N PRO A 375 -6.10 5.70 -13.17
CA PRO A 375 -5.34 5.16 -12.01
C PRO A 375 -4.47 3.91 -12.21
N SER A 376 -4.10 3.60 -13.45
CA SER A 376 -3.40 2.38 -13.83
C SER A 376 -2.59 2.57 -15.12
N ASN A 377 -2.44 3.81 -15.57
CA ASN A 377 -1.75 4.21 -16.78
C ASN A 377 -0.95 5.51 -16.60
N ALA A 378 0.22 5.39 -15.99
CA ALA A 378 1.20 6.47 -15.75
C ALA A 378 1.65 7.29 -16.96
N SER A 379 1.25 6.91 -18.18
CA SER A 379 1.59 7.64 -19.40
C SER A 379 0.63 8.79 -19.71
N ASP A 380 -0.57 8.81 -19.13
CA ASP A 380 -1.53 9.87 -19.40
C ASP A 380 -1.25 11.17 -18.62
N GLY A 381 -0.47 11.15 -17.53
CA GLY A 381 0.04 12.35 -16.85
C GLY A 381 0.87 13.30 -17.74
N TYR A 382 1.51 12.81 -18.81
CA TYR A 382 2.41 13.60 -19.66
C TYR A 382 1.75 14.39 -20.80
N SER A 383 0.46 14.18 -21.02
CA SER A 383 -0.25 14.83 -22.13
C SER A 383 -0.77 16.21 -21.73
N ASP A 384 -0.82 17.14 -22.68
CA ASP A 384 -1.46 18.46 -22.58
C ASP A 384 -2.55 18.48 -23.68
N TRP A 385 -3.81 18.29 -23.28
CA TRP A 385 -4.92 18.01 -24.22
C TRP A 385 -5.72 19.25 -24.64
N ASP A 386 -5.73 20.29 -23.81
CA ASP A 386 -6.33 21.59 -24.08
C ASP A 386 -5.32 22.65 -24.55
N GLU A 387 -4.03 22.34 -24.57
CA GLU A 387 -2.94 23.15 -25.14
C GLU A 387 -2.74 24.48 -24.42
N ASP A 388 -3.01 24.52 -23.11
CA ASP A 388 -2.93 25.72 -22.27
C ASP A 388 -1.51 25.95 -21.68
N GLY A 389 -0.64 24.96 -21.84
CA GLY A 389 0.75 24.97 -21.37
C GLY A 389 1.01 24.20 -20.08
N LEU A 390 0.01 23.49 -19.55
CA LEU A 390 0.16 22.51 -18.46
C LEU A 390 -0.13 21.10 -19.01
N ASN A 391 0.74 20.15 -18.69
CA ASN A 391 0.37 18.74 -18.84
C ASN A 391 -0.54 18.29 -17.69
N ASN A 392 -1.18 17.12 -17.83
CA ASN A 392 -2.14 16.59 -16.86
C ASN A 392 -1.58 16.48 -15.42
N LEU A 393 -0.30 16.15 -15.24
CA LEU A 393 0.33 16.18 -13.92
C LEU A 393 0.53 17.62 -13.42
N GLU A 394 0.94 18.55 -14.29
CA GLU A 394 1.09 19.97 -13.93
C GLU A 394 -0.25 20.62 -13.56
N GLU A 395 -1.35 20.19 -14.19
CA GLU A 395 -2.72 20.55 -13.85
C GLU A 395 -3.06 20.19 -12.40
N TYR A 396 -2.75 18.95 -11.98
CA TYR A 396 -2.88 18.55 -10.58
C TYR A 396 -1.97 19.39 -9.67
N GLN A 397 -0.71 19.61 -10.05
CA GLN A 397 0.27 20.36 -9.26
C GLN A 397 -0.09 21.83 -9.05
N VAL A 398 -1.03 22.40 -9.82
CA VAL A 398 -1.62 23.71 -9.53
C VAL A 398 -2.19 23.73 -8.10
N ALA A 399 -2.80 22.64 -7.63
CA ALA A 399 -3.32 22.53 -6.26
C ALA A 399 -2.23 22.64 -5.18
N LEU A 400 -0.95 22.40 -5.50
CA LEU A 400 0.14 22.55 -4.53
C LEU A 400 0.60 24.01 -4.39
N LYS A 401 0.29 24.85 -5.39
CA LYS A 401 0.61 26.29 -5.39
C LYS A 401 -0.46 27.12 -4.69
N PHE A 402 -1.70 26.64 -4.70
CA PHE A 402 -2.87 27.34 -4.18
C PHE A 402 -3.53 26.52 -3.07
N ASP A 403 -4.07 27.19 -2.04
CA ASP A 403 -4.84 26.51 -1.00
C ASP A 403 -6.15 25.92 -1.56
N LEU A 404 -6.96 25.31 -0.70
CA LEU A 404 -8.26 24.74 -1.05
C LEU A 404 -9.22 25.78 -1.65
N THR A 405 -9.87 25.42 -2.75
CA THR A 405 -11.01 26.14 -3.32
C THR A 405 -12.30 25.42 -2.92
N ASN A 406 -13.22 26.11 -2.26
CA ASN A 406 -14.48 25.54 -1.75
C ASN A 406 -14.33 24.29 -0.84
N GLY A 407 -13.16 24.11 -0.22
CA GLY A 407 -12.85 22.96 0.63
C GLY A 407 -12.30 21.74 -0.12
N LEU A 408 -12.01 21.88 -1.41
CA LEU A 408 -11.40 20.86 -2.27
C LEU A 408 -10.05 21.36 -2.81
N PRO A 409 -9.15 20.46 -3.24
CA PRO A 409 -7.89 20.83 -3.88
C PRO A 409 -8.10 21.72 -5.11
N SER A 410 -7.24 22.72 -5.29
CA SER A 410 -7.40 23.75 -6.33
C SER A 410 -6.60 23.43 -7.61
N PHE A 411 -6.65 22.18 -8.10
CA PHE A 411 -6.01 21.73 -9.36
C PHE A 411 -6.73 22.30 -10.58
N THR A 412 -6.21 22.24 -11.80
CA THR A 412 -6.92 22.70 -13.00
C THR A 412 -7.55 21.53 -13.76
N SER A 413 -8.34 21.82 -14.80
CA SER A 413 -9.02 20.78 -15.60
C SER A 413 -8.24 20.47 -16.89
N PRO A 414 -7.70 19.25 -17.07
CA PRO A 414 -7.07 18.77 -18.31
C PRO A 414 -7.88 18.86 -19.62
N TRP A 415 -9.17 19.21 -19.51
CA TRP A 415 -10.12 19.32 -20.61
C TRP A 415 -10.56 20.76 -20.90
N SER A 416 -10.04 21.75 -20.18
CA SER A 416 -10.48 23.13 -20.21
C SER A 416 -9.30 24.08 -20.05
N GLU A 417 -8.97 24.80 -21.12
CA GLU A 417 -7.92 25.84 -21.15
C GLU A 417 -8.08 26.92 -20.06
N ASP A 418 -9.31 27.16 -19.60
CA ASP A 418 -9.67 28.16 -18.59
C ASP A 418 -10.73 27.53 -17.67
N THR A 419 -10.30 27.08 -16.49
CA THR A 419 -11.13 26.31 -15.54
C THR A 419 -12.22 27.17 -14.92
N ASP A 420 -11.92 28.41 -14.55
CA ASP A 420 -12.87 29.30 -13.88
C ASP A 420 -13.67 30.24 -14.80
N GLN A 421 -13.32 30.24 -16.09
CA GLN A 421 -13.98 30.95 -17.18
C GLN A 421 -13.90 32.47 -17.07
N ASP A 422 -12.80 33.00 -16.57
CA ASP A 422 -12.56 34.43 -16.46
C ASP A 422 -11.85 35.04 -17.68
N GLY A 423 -11.38 34.20 -18.59
CA GLY A 423 -10.72 34.56 -19.85
C GLY A 423 -9.19 34.50 -19.81
N MET A 424 -8.60 34.06 -18.70
CA MET A 424 -7.17 33.74 -18.57
C MET A 424 -6.96 32.22 -18.59
N PRO A 425 -5.96 31.70 -19.31
CA PRO A 425 -5.68 30.27 -19.26
C PRO A 425 -4.99 29.84 -17.99
N ASP A 426 -5.32 28.63 -17.56
CA ASP A 426 -4.86 28.03 -16.32
C ASP A 426 -3.32 27.99 -16.24
N GLY A 427 -2.66 27.54 -17.31
CA GLY A 427 -1.21 27.52 -17.43
C GLY A 427 -0.55 28.89 -17.37
N TRP A 428 -1.20 29.92 -17.88
CA TRP A 428 -0.68 31.28 -17.77
C TRP A 428 -0.79 31.77 -16.32
N GLU A 429 -1.96 31.64 -15.70
CA GLU A 429 -2.21 32.05 -14.32
C GLU A 429 -1.30 31.34 -13.32
N ALA A 430 -1.19 30.02 -13.43
CA ALA A 430 -0.35 29.18 -12.57
C ALA A 430 1.16 29.44 -12.73
N SER A 431 1.57 30.16 -13.78
CA SER A 431 2.96 30.59 -14.01
C SER A 431 3.26 32.00 -13.47
N GLN A 432 2.24 32.79 -13.10
CA GLN A 432 2.42 34.14 -12.59
C GLN A 432 2.93 34.11 -11.15
N TYR A 433 4.26 34.26 -11.00
CA TYR A 433 4.91 34.30 -9.70
C TYR A 433 5.41 35.71 -9.37
N ASN A 434 4.80 36.34 -8.37
CA ASN A 434 5.23 37.66 -7.93
C ASN A 434 6.48 37.56 -7.04
N ARG A 435 7.64 37.93 -7.59
CA ARG A 435 8.93 37.88 -6.87
C ARG A 435 9.04 38.86 -5.68
N THR A 436 8.12 39.82 -5.57
CA THR A 436 8.11 40.81 -4.48
C THR A 436 7.34 40.30 -3.27
N THR A 437 6.15 39.72 -3.49
CA THR A 437 5.32 39.12 -2.43
C THR A 437 5.69 37.67 -2.15
N LEU A 438 6.39 37.01 -3.08
CA LEU A 438 6.70 35.58 -3.09
C LEU A 438 5.45 34.70 -3.14
N GLU A 439 4.38 35.18 -3.77
CA GLU A 439 3.06 34.56 -3.86
C GLU A 439 2.62 34.44 -5.34
N TYR A 440 1.70 33.51 -5.61
CA TYR A 440 0.97 33.40 -6.88
C TYR A 440 -0.34 34.20 -6.76
N PRO A 441 -0.48 35.36 -7.43
CA PRO A 441 -1.61 36.25 -7.23
C PRO A 441 -2.87 35.82 -8.01
N LEU A 442 -2.71 35.05 -9.08
CA LEU A 442 -3.78 34.57 -9.95
C LEU A 442 -3.96 33.08 -9.73
N ASN A 443 -5.10 32.71 -9.16
CA ASN A 443 -5.53 31.35 -8.91
C ASN A 443 -6.51 30.96 -10.03
N PRO A 444 -6.17 29.94 -10.85
CA PRO A 444 -6.99 29.45 -11.98
C PRO A 444 -8.41 28.94 -11.65
N ARG A 445 -8.74 28.85 -10.35
CA ARG A 445 -10.08 28.47 -9.87
C ARG A 445 -10.88 29.64 -9.30
N ASN A 446 -10.36 30.85 -9.38
CA ASN A 446 -10.99 32.02 -8.78
C ASN A 446 -11.13 33.18 -9.76
N ALA A 447 -12.20 33.11 -10.56
CA ALA A 447 -12.58 34.12 -11.55
C ALA A 447 -12.74 35.58 -11.03
N SER A 448 -12.67 35.78 -9.72
CA SER A 448 -12.68 37.13 -9.12
C SER A 448 -11.33 37.84 -9.17
N ASN A 449 -10.22 37.10 -9.31
CA ASN A 449 -8.86 37.65 -9.38
C ASN A 449 -8.44 38.04 -10.81
N ALA A 450 -9.28 37.80 -11.83
CA ALA A 450 -9.10 38.24 -13.22
C ALA A 450 -8.59 39.67 -13.42
N ASN A 451 -8.97 40.57 -12.49
CA ASN A 451 -8.63 41.99 -12.57
C ASN A 451 -7.43 42.38 -11.69
N ASP A 452 -6.83 41.42 -11.00
CA ASP A 452 -5.70 41.60 -10.09
C ASP A 452 -4.33 41.51 -10.82
N ASP A 453 -4.27 41.92 -12.10
CA ASP A 453 -3.06 42.18 -12.89
C ASP A 453 -2.21 43.30 -12.23
N ILE A 454 -1.51 42.91 -11.17
CA ILE A 454 -0.84 43.80 -10.21
C ILE A 454 0.45 44.40 -10.81
N ASP A 455 1.05 43.76 -11.82
CA ASP A 455 2.28 44.21 -12.49
C ASP A 455 2.11 44.73 -13.92
N PHE A 456 0.89 44.70 -14.49
CA PHE A 456 0.55 45.31 -15.78
C PHE A 456 1.45 44.85 -16.94
N ASP A 457 1.99 43.62 -16.86
CA ASP A 457 2.79 43.03 -17.93
C ASP A 457 2.00 42.13 -18.88
N GLY A 458 0.77 41.78 -18.47
CA GLY A 458 -0.40 41.49 -19.29
C GLY A 458 -0.55 40.05 -19.82
N TRP A 459 -1.78 39.56 -19.72
CA TRP A 459 -2.42 38.61 -20.63
C TRP A 459 -3.22 39.40 -21.69
N ASP A 460 -3.15 38.97 -22.96
CA ASP A 460 -3.87 39.61 -24.08
C ASP A 460 -5.38 39.26 -24.03
N SER A 461 -6.09 39.83 -23.06
CA SER A 461 -7.51 39.56 -22.80
C SER A 461 -8.44 39.84 -24.00
N ASP A 462 -8.02 40.64 -25.00
CA ASP A 462 -8.81 40.91 -26.21
C ASP A 462 -8.29 40.24 -27.50
N GLY A 463 -7.20 39.47 -27.41
CA GLY A 463 -6.67 38.57 -28.44
C GLY A 463 -6.15 39.29 -29.69
N ASP A 464 -5.70 40.53 -29.55
CA ASP A 464 -5.25 41.37 -30.65
C ASP A 464 -3.75 41.25 -30.98
N GLY A 465 -3.00 40.56 -30.11
CA GLY A 465 -1.59 40.24 -30.22
C GLY A 465 -0.63 41.26 -29.59
N ASP A 466 -1.13 42.31 -28.92
CA ASP A 466 -0.32 43.36 -28.30
C ASP A 466 -0.46 43.38 -26.76
N VAL A 467 0.62 43.03 -26.04
CA VAL A 467 0.71 43.25 -24.58
C VAL A 467 1.31 44.63 -24.32
N VAL A 468 0.52 45.58 -23.83
CA VAL A 468 0.94 46.99 -23.75
C VAL A 468 1.48 47.32 -22.35
N PHE A 469 2.80 47.45 -22.23
CA PHE A 469 3.44 48.02 -21.04
C PHE A 469 3.22 49.53 -20.98
N ASP A 470 2.56 50.02 -19.94
CA ASP A 470 2.33 51.46 -19.72
C ASP A 470 3.63 52.23 -19.37
N GLU A 471 4.63 51.58 -18.76
CA GLU A 471 5.93 52.19 -18.44
C GLU A 471 7.12 51.25 -18.70
N LEU A 472 7.92 51.58 -19.71
CA LEU A 472 9.26 51.02 -19.93
C LEU A 472 10.23 51.52 -18.82
N GLU A 473 10.50 50.72 -17.79
CA GLU A 473 11.44 51.10 -16.70
C GLU A 473 12.93 51.11 -17.10
N LEU A 474 13.31 50.70 -18.31
CA LEU A 474 14.71 50.77 -18.75
C LEU A 474 14.87 51.38 -20.15
N THR A 475 15.18 52.68 -20.17
CA THR A 475 15.70 53.36 -21.36
C THR A 475 17.18 53.02 -21.54
N THR A 476 17.50 52.10 -22.45
CA THR A 476 18.87 52.01 -22.98
C THR A 476 19.10 53.13 -23.99
N THR A 477 19.93 54.11 -23.61
CA THR A 477 20.41 55.12 -24.57
C THR A 477 21.63 54.54 -25.29
N VAL A 478 21.49 54.22 -26.59
CA VAL A 478 22.64 53.86 -27.43
C VAL A 478 23.48 55.13 -27.65
N VAL A 479 24.65 55.18 -27.00
CA VAL A 479 25.55 56.35 -27.04
C VAL A 479 26.40 56.38 -28.31
N ASP A 480 26.68 55.23 -28.92
CA ASP A 480 27.29 55.17 -30.25
C ASP A 480 27.11 53.78 -30.88
N ILE A 481 27.02 53.74 -32.20
CA ILE A 481 27.09 52.51 -33.00
C ILE A 481 28.38 52.61 -33.82
N TYR A 482 29.39 51.83 -33.46
CA TYR A 482 30.59 51.73 -34.27
C TYR A 482 30.30 50.85 -35.50
N VAL A 483 30.41 51.48 -36.67
CA VAL A 483 30.22 50.86 -38.00
C VAL A 483 31.42 50.03 -38.41
#